data_AF-A0NHM9-F1
#
_entry.id   AF-A0NHM9-F1
#
_cell.length_a   1.000
_cell.length_b   1.000
_cell.length_c   1.000
_cell.angle_alpha   90.00
_cell.angle_beta   90.00
_cell.angle_gamma   90.00
#
_symmetry.space_group_name_H-M   'P 1'
#
loop_
_entity.id
_entity.type
_entity.pdbx_description
1 polymer ?
#
loop_
_entity_poly.entity_id
_entity_poly.type
_entity_poly.pdbx_seq_one_letter_code
_entity_poly.pdbx_strand_id
1 'polypeptide(L)'
;MGGNTINRPAKWIFCFAVFLLSSFVKRAYLFLKKRRYSYVRHRCTYCKKRYRKGSCKRSLSGIGKQAALKSNRIRKKSYRVQHAFTELKKEPLGGYKVSLTSEQTQRMFNSDSPFYGAETASAWLENDASLQLSDLMDPLLEVEMVFTAKENLLPSDSLAELLDKVSVSAGVELPDSRFKDWFPSLPKYLVVADGAVAGRVVYTKATGREVSVDDLANVACTLTLNGKELGSGKSSEVLGNPLNSLQWLVKKILLSNSVCRV
;
A
#
# COMPACT_ATOMS: atom_id res chain seq x y z
N MET A 1 31.73 -11.53 -30.08
CA MET A 1 30.65 -12.33 -29.48
C MET A 1 30.98 -12.53 -28.02
N GLY A 2 30.09 -12.10 -27.12
CA GLY A 2 30.32 -12.11 -25.68
C GLY A 2 29.22 -11.32 -25.00
N GLY A 3 27.98 -11.79 -25.16
CA GLY A 3 26.80 -11.20 -24.54
C GLY A 3 26.81 -11.48 -23.04
N ASN A 4 26.86 -10.41 -22.24
CA ASN A 4 26.52 -10.49 -20.82
C ASN A 4 25.00 -10.62 -20.69
N THR A 5 24.50 -11.86 -20.70
CA THR A 5 23.16 -12.16 -20.21
C THR A 5 23.19 -12.27 -18.69
N ILE A 6 22.76 -11.21 -18.00
CA ILE A 6 22.44 -11.31 -16.57
C ILE A 6 21.11 -12.05 -16.48
N ASN A 7 21.21 -13.35 -16.21
CA ASN A 7 20.10 -14.29 -16.19
C ASN A 7 19.72 -14.62 -14.74
N ARG A 8 18.83 -13.81 -14.13
CA ARG A 8 17.85 -14.21 -13.09
C ARG A 8 16.75 -13.14 -13.03
N PRO A 9 15.48 -13.43 -13.40
CA PRO A 9 14.40 -12.52 -13.07
C PRO A 9 14.22 -12.53 -11.55
N ALA A 10 14.37 -11.37 -10.90
CA ALA A 10 13.87 -11.21 -9.54
C ALA A 10 12.37 -11.54 -9.59
N LYS A 11 11.95 -12.60 -8.88
CA LYS A 11 10.53 -12.92 -8.70
C LYS A 11 9.94 -11.80 -7.85
N TRP A 12 9.32 -10.82 -8.50
CA TRP A 12 8.65 -9.74 -7.80
C TRP A 12 7.28 -10.23 -7.31
N ILE A 13 7.04 -10.08 -6.01
CA ILE A 13 5.72 -10.27 -5.43
C ILE A 13 5.07 -8.88 -5.30
N PHE A 14 3.84 -8.75 -5.76
CA PHE A 14 3.06 -7.52 -5.67
C PHE A 14 1.80 -7.77 -4.84
N CYS A 15 1.55 -6.94 -3.84
CA CYS A 15 0.37 -7.01 -2.97
C CYS A 15 -0.59 -5.84 -3.27
N PHE A 16 -1.90 -6.09 -3.31
CA PHE A 16 -2.90 -5.06 -3.61
C PHE A 16 -4.14 -5.11 -2.72
N ALA A 17 -4.32 -3.99 -2.00
CA ALA A 17 -5.34 -3.68 -0.98
C ALA A 17 -6.77 -4.10 -1.36
N VAL A 18 -7.33 -5.16 -0.75
CA VAL A 18 -8.80 -5.43 -0.64
C VAL A 18 -9.30 -5.23 0.82
N PHE A 19 -9.78 -4.01 1.04
CA PHE A 19 -10.60 -3.49 2.13
C PHE A 19 -10.92 -4.34 3.38
N LEU A 20 -10.72 -3.69 4.53
CA LEU A 20 -11.75 -3.65 5.58
C LEU A 20 -12.17 -2.21 5.82
N LEU A 21 -13.47 -1.96 5.72
CA LEU A 21 -14.17 -0.70 5.96
C LEU A 21 -13.61 0.08 7.17
N SER A 22 -13.63 1.41 7.02
CA SER A 22 -13.26 2.42 8.04
C SER A 22 -13.87 2.26 9.45
N SER A 23 -14.94 1.46 9.61
CA SER A 23 -15.56 1.08 10.89
C SER A 23 -14.95 -0.19 11.52
N PHE A 24 -14.23 -0.98 10.74
CA PHE A 24 -13.71 -2.32 11.07
C PHE A 24 -12.22 -2.37 11.33
N VAL A 25 -11.44 -1.60 10.56
CA VAL A 25 -10.04 -1.29 10.91
C VAL A 25 -9.97 -0.90 12.37
N LYS A 26 -10.90 -0.04 12.81
CA LYS A 26 -11.05 0.39 14.19
C LYS A 26 -11.41 -0.74 15.16
N ARG A 27 -12.19 -1.77 14.79
CA ARG A 27 -12.54 -2.89 15.69
C ARG A 27 -11.43 -3.93 15.82
N ALA A 28 -10.78 -4.30 14.72
CA ALA A 28 -9.58 -5.15 14.76
C ALA A 28 -8.44 -4.41 15.50
N TYR A 29 -8.21 -3.13 15.18
CA TYR A 29 -7.29 -2.23 15.89
C TYR A 29 -7.58 -2.06 17.38
N LEU A 30 -8.83 -1.77 17.76
CA LEU A 30 -9.21 -1.63 19.17
C LEU A 30 -9.12 -2.97 19.90
N PHE A 31 -9.32 -4.10 19.22
CA PHE A 31 -9.12 -5.43 19.79
C PHE A 31 -7.64 -5.73 20.03
N LEU A 32 -6.76 -5.43 19.05
CA LEU A 32 -5.30 -5.51 19.19
C LEU A 32 -4.80 -4.58 20.32
N LYS A 33 -5.32 -3.35 20.40
CA LYS A 33 -5.00 -2.37 21.48
C LYS A 33 -5.57 -2.76 22.85
N LYS A 34 -6.72 -3.45 22.94
CA LYS A 34 -7.33 -3.86 24.22
C LYS A 34 -6.46 -4.84 25.02
N ARG A 35 -5.54 -5.54 24.37
CA ARG A 35 -4.52 -6.38 25.05
C ARG A 35 -3.27 -5.60 25.49
N ARG A 36 -3.21 -4.28 25.31
CA ARG A 36 -1.97 -3.49 25.39
C ARG A 36 -1.96 -2.20 26.22
N TYR A 37 -3.01 -1.83 26.98
CA TYR A 37 -2.96 -0.58 27.76
C TYR A 37 -3.20 -0.73 29.27
N SER A 38 -2.16 -0.40 30.05
CA SER A 38 -2.30 0.52 31.18
C SER A 38 -2.23 1.96 30.64
N TYR A 39 -3.16 2.80 31.08
CA TYR A 39 -3.43 4.17 30.59
C TYR A 39 -2.29 5.16 30.84
N VAL A 40 -1.99 6.04 29.87
CA VAL A 40 -1.43 7.38 30.14
C VAL A 40 -2.09 8.41 29.20
N ARG A 41 -2.86 9.34 29.78
CA ARG A 41 -3.48 10.52 29.12
C ARG A 41 -2.45 11.63 29.03
N HIS A 42 -2.27 12.28 27.87
CA HIS A 42 -1.73 13.64 27.79
C HIS A 42 -2.58 14.51 26.85
N ARG A 43 -3.02 15.67 27.33
CA ARG A 43 -3.71 16.71 26.56
C ARG A 43 -2.68 17.50 25.76
N CYS A 44 -2.91 17.69 24.46
CA CYS A 44 -2.15 18.65 23.65
C CYS A 44 -3.05 19.85 23.31
N THR A 45 -2.71 21.00 23.89
CA THR A 45 -3.29 22.31 23.55
C THR A 45 -2.34 23.03 22.60
N TYR A 46 -2.66 23.11 21.30
CA TYR A 46 -2.04 24.12 20.44
C TYR A 46 -2.90 24.51 19.22
N CYS A 47 -2.95 25.82 18.99
CA CYS A 47 -3.40 26.54 17.79
C CYS A 47 -4.90 26.88 17.62
N LYS A 48 -5.38 27.87 18.41
CA LYS A 48 -6.37 28.85 17.93
C LYS A 48 -5.60 30.08 17.40
N LYS A 49 -5.58 30.29 16.07
CA LYS A 49 -5.26 31.61 15.50
C LYS A 49 -6.36 32.04 14.52
N ARG A 50 -6.97 33.18 14.85
CA ARG A 50 -7.93 33.96 14.07
C ARG A 50 -7.36 34.31 12.69
N TYR A 51 -8.10 34.03 11.63
CA TYR A 51 -7.85 34.59 10.30
C TYR A 51 -8.42 36.01 10.23
N ARG A 52 -7.57 37.02 10.01
CA ARG A 52 -7.98 38.37 9.60
C ARG A 52 -8.21 38.36 8.09
N LYS A 53 -9.36 38.86 7.63
CA LYS A 53 -9.65 39.11 6.21
C LYS A 53 -8.76 40.26 5.71
N GLY A 54 -7.89 39.96 4.76
CA GLY A 54 -7.14 40.93 3.96
C GLY A 54 -7.11 40.44 2.52
N SER A 55 -7.60 41.26 1.61
CA SER A 55 -7.76 40.99 0.18
C SER A 55 -6.43 40.79 -0.54
N CYS A 56 -6.20 39.60 -1.09
CA CYS A 56 -5.18 39.38 -2.12
C CYS A 56 -5.83 38.65 -3.31
N LYS A 57 -6.24 39.41 -4.33
CA LYS A 57 -6.66 38.88 -5.62
C LYS A 57 -5.40 38.45 -6.40
N ARG A 58 -4.77 37.34 -6.00
CA ARG A 58 -3.93 36.55 -6.92
C ARG A 58 -4.86 35.59 -7.65
N SER A 59 -4.66 35.40 -8.96
CA SER A 59 -5.52 34.49 -9.72
C SER A 59 -5.53 33.11 -9.05
N LEU A 60 -6.73 32.56 -8.82
CA LEU A 60 -6.90 31.24 -8.21
C LEU A 60 -6.17 30.16 -9.03
N SER A 61 -6.01 30.38 -10.34
CA SER A 61 -5.25 29.52 -11.25
C SER A 61 -3.74 29.49 -10.96
N GLY A 62 -3.14 30.61 -10.57
CA GLY A 62 -1.71 30.68 -10.22
C GLY A 62 -1.39 30.03 -8.87
N ILE A 63 -2.29 30.21 -7.88
CA ILE A 63 -2.17 29.59 -6.55
C ILE A 63 -2.32 28.06 -6.66
N GLY A 64 -3.29 27.57 -7.44
CA GLY A 64 -3.50 26.14 -7.68
C GLY A 64 -2.29 25.47 -8.34
N LYS A 65 -1.70 26.10 -9.36
CA LYS A 65 -0.48 25.59 -10.03
C LYS A 65 0.71 25.52 -9.06
N GLN A 66 0.95 26.55 -8.27
CA GLN A 66 2.05 26.55 -7.28
C GLN A 66 1.83 25.51 -6.17
N ALA A 67 0.60 25.36 -5.68
CA ALA A 67 0.24 24.34 -4.71
C ALA A 67 0.46 22.93 -5.26
N ALA A 68 0.06 22.68 -6.51
CA ALA A 68 0.28 21.40 -7.20
C ALA A 68 1.77 21.11 -7.41
N LEU A 69 2.57 22.10 -7.82
CA LEU A 69 4.02 21.97 -7.95
C LEU A 69 4.70 21.66 -6.61
N LYS A 70 4.31 22.37 -5.54
CA LYS A 70 4.81 22.12 -4.18
C LYS A 70 4.44 20.72 -3.70
N SER A 71 3.19 20.31 -3.92
CA SER A 71 2.64 19.00 -3.62
C SER A 71 3.43 17.88 -4.33
N ASN A 72 3.71 18.03 -5.63
CA ASN A 72 4.51 17.09 -6.40
C ASN A 72 5.97 17.02 -5.88
N ARG A 73 6.57 18.16 -5.50
CA ARG A 73 7.91 18.19 -4.92
C ARG A 73 7.97 17.46 -3.58
N ILE A 74 6.96 17.62 -2.72
CA ILE A 74 6.86 16.92 -1.44
C ILE A 74 6.70 15.41 -1.69
N ARG A 75 5.81 15.01 -2.59
CA ARG A 75 5.62 13.60 -2.97
C ARG A 75 6.93 12.93 -3.40
N LYS A 76 7.70 13.58 -4.28
CA LYS A 76 9.03 13.08 -4.71
C LYS A 76 10.00 12.93 -3.54
N LYS A 77 10.02 13.88 -2.60
CA LYS A 77 10.85 13.78 -1.39
C LYS A 77 10.42 12.62 -0.50
N SER A 78 9.12 12.39 -0.33
CA SER A 78 8.61 11.26 0.45
C SER A 78 9.06 9.92 -0.11
N TYR A 79 8.96 9.71 -1.44
CA TYR A 79 9.46 8.48 -2.05
C TYR A 79 10.98 8.30 -1.89
N ARG A 80 11.76 9.40 -1.93
CA ARG A 80 13.20 9.34 -1.62
C ARG A 80 13.48 8.89 -0.19
N VAL A 81 12.69 9.36 0.78
CA VAL A 81 12.80 8.92 2.18
C VAL A 81 12.45 7.45 2.30
N GLN A 82 11.37 7.00 1.66
CA GLN A 82 11.00 5.59 1.59
C GLN A 82 12.13 4.73 1.04
N HIS A 83 12.73 5.10 -0.10
CA HIS A 83 13.81 4.32 -0.71
C HIS A 83 15.03 4.24 0.22
N ALA A 84 15.45 5.37 0.79
CA ALA A 84 16.56 5.39 1.74
C ALA A 84 16.26 4.53 2.98
N PHE A 85 15.03 4.55 3.49
CA PHE A 85 14.62 3.70 4.61
C PHE A 85 14.65 2.21 4.25
N THR A 86 14.20 1.83 3.04
CA THR A 86 14.27 0.45 2.55
C THR A 86 15.72 0.00 2.36
N GLU A 87 16.61 0.83 1.80
CA GLU A 87 18.04 0.53 1.62
C GLU A 87 18.75 0.28 2.96
N LEU A 88 18.39 1.04 4.01
CA LEU A 88 18.95 0.88 5.35
C LEU A 88 18.63 -0.49 5.98
N LYS A 89 17.59 -1.19 5.51
CA LYS A 89 17.28 -2.55 5.98
C LYS A 89 18.31 -3.57 5.52
N LYS A 90 19.12 -3.28 4.50
CA LYS A 90 20.17 -4.17 3.95
C LYS A 90 19.66 -5.57 3.60
N GLU A 91 18.42 -5.64 3.12
CA GLU A 91 17.78 -6.88 2.68
C GLU A 91 17.40 -6.77 1.21
N PRO A 92 17.33 -7.90 0.48
CA PRO A 92 16.78 -7.91 -0.87
C PRO A 92 15.37 -7.35 -0.89
N LEU A 93 15.03 -6.63 -1.95
CA LEU A 93 13.65 -6.22 -2.21
C LEU A 93 12.82 -7.49 -2.52
N GLY A 94 11.74 -7.70 -1.78
CA GLY A 94 10.82 -8.82 -1.95
C GLY A 94 9.59 -8.47 -2.78
N GLY A 95 9.22 -7.19 -2.82
CA GLY A 95 8.02 -6.78 -3.51
C GLY A 95 7.56 -5.36 -3.23
N TYR A 96 6.33 -5.09 -3.64
CA TYR A 96 5.67 -3.81 -3.41
C TYR A 96 4.21 -4.00 -3.01
N LYS A 97 3.75 -3.13 -2.11
CA LYS A 97 2.33 -2.96 -1.78
C LYS A 97 1.79 -1.69 -2.44
N VAL A 98 0.50 -1.69 -2.80
CA VAL A 98 -0.20 -0.48 -3.23
C VAL A 98 -1.31 -0.12 -2.25
N SER A 99 -1.24 1.10 -1.73
CA SER A 99 -2.19 1.67 -0.78
C SER A 99 -3.06 2.73 -1.44
N LEU A 100 -4.22 3.02 -0.82
CA LEU A 100 -5.22 3.97 -1.30
C LEU A 100 -5.80 3.55 -2.67
N THR A 101 -6.15 2.28 -2.80
CA THR A 101 -6.72 1.68 -4.02
C THR A 101 -8.23 1.84 -4.13
N SER A 102 -8.93 2.25 -3.06
CA SER A 102 -10.35 2.60 -3.13
C SER A 102 -10.55 4.11 -3.21
N GLU A 103 -11.64 4.52 -3.86
CA GLU A 103 -12.08 5.92 -3.86
C GLU A 103 -12.29 6.46 -2.44
N GLN A 104 -12.84 5.63 -1.54
CA GLN A 104 -13.05 6.02 -0.14
C GLN A 104 -11.74 6.36 0.57
N THR A 105 -10.72 5.51 0.45
CA THR A 105 -9.40 5.75 1.07
C THR A 105 -8.69 6.93 0.43
N GLN A 106 -8.83 7.14 -0.88
CA GLN A 106 -8.29 8.31 -1.56
C GLN A 106 -8.94 9.60 -1.04
N ARG A 107 -10.27 9.64 -0.89
CA ARG A 107 -11.00 10.77 -0.29
C ARG A 107 -10.57 11.02 1.16
N MET A 108 -10.44 9.96 1.97
CA MET A 108 -10.04 10.04 3.38
C MET A 108 -8.66 10.70 3.56
N PHE A 109 -7.70 10.35 2.72
CA PHE A 109 -6.35 10.92 2.76
C PHE A 109 -6.18 12.15 1.86
N ASN A 110 -7.25 12.64 1.22
CA ASN A 110 -7.22 13.71 0.22
C ASN A 110 -6.13 13.45 -0.85
N SER A 111 -6.09 12.23 -1.37
CA SER A 111 -5.19 11.79 -2.44
C SER A 111 -5.94 11.71 -3.77
N ASP A 112 -5.23 11.98 -4.85
CA ASP A 112 -5.70 11.91 -6.25
C ASP A 112 -5.21 10.64 -6.97
N SER A 113 -4.43 9.82 -6.26
CA SER A 113 -3.81 8.61 -6.79
C SER A 113 -3.41 7.64 -5.67
N PRO A 114 -3.21 6.35 -5.99
CA PRO A 114 -2.60 5.39 -5.07
C PRO A 114 -1.17 5.77 -4.65
N PHE A 115 -0.66 5.11 -3.62
CA PHE A 115 0.75 5.14 -3.21
C PHE A 115 1.35 3.73 -3.25
N TYR A 116 2.67 3.62 -3.44
CA TYR A 116 3.36 2.33 -3.34
C TYR A 116 4.36 2.31 -2.20
N GLY A 117 4.54 1.15 -1.59
CA GLY A 117 5.54 0.86 -0.57
C GLY A 117 6.47 -0.24 -1.05
N ALA A 118 7.78 -0.08 -0.85
CA ALA A 118 8.77 -1.13 -1.16
C ALA A 118 8.97 -2.02 0.07
N GLU A 119 8.84 -3.33 -0.10
CA GLU A 119 8.93 -4.33 0.97
C GLU A 119 10.10 -5.26 0.74
N THR A 120 10.91 -5.47 1.77
CA THR A 120 12.05 -6.39 1.72
C THR A 120 11.58 -7.84 1.79
N ALA A 121 12.43 -8.77 1.38
CA ALA A 121 12.09 -10.20 1.32
C ALA A 121 11.59 -10.76 2.67
N SER A 122 12.10 -10.28 3.80
CA SER A 122 11.67 -10.70 5.13
C SER A 122 10.24 -10.28 5.50
N ALA A 123 9.65 -9.33 4.76
CA ALA A 123 8.27 -8.91 4.99
C ALA A 123 7.24 -9.94 4.51
N TRP A 124 7.64 -10.83 3.59
CA TRP A 124 6.78 -11.80 2.92
C TRP A 124 6.88 -13.15 3.60
N LEU A 125 5.74 -13.66 4.05
CA LEU A 125 5.63 -14.90 4.81
C LEU A 125 4.62 -15.83 4.13
N GLU A 126 4.95 -17.10 4.08
CA GLU A 126 4.04 -18.10 3.53
C GLU A 126 2.89 -18.41 4.50
N ASN A 127 1.86 -19.08 3.99
CA ASN A 127 0.69 -19.51 4.76
C ASN A 127 1.07 -20.22 6.07
N ASP A 128 0.22 -20.08 7.08
CA ASP A 128 0.39 -20.63 8.43
C ASP A 128 1.56 -20.02 9.24
N ALA A 129 2.12 -18.89 8.78
CA ALA A 129 3.10 -18.13 9.55
C ALA A 129 2.53 -17.62 10.88
N SER A 130 3.35 -17.71 11.92
CA SER A 130 3.06 -17.13 13.24
C SER A 130 3.86 -15.84 13.44
N LEU A 131 3.18 -14.78 13.85
CA LEU A 131 3.76 -13.46 14.07
C LEU A 131 3.54 -13.02 15.51
N GLN A 132 4.57 -12.46 16.14
CA GLN A 132 4.40 -11.78 17.41
C GLN A 132 4.05 -10.32 17.16
N LEU A 133 2.92 -9.86 17.70
CA LEU A 133 2.52 -8.44 17.59
C LEU A 133 3.49 -7.50 18.32
N SER A 134 4.35 -8.01 19.21
CA SER A 134 5.49 -7.30 19.81
C SER A 134 6.53 -6.83 18.79
N ASP A 135 6.60 -7.49 17.64
CA ASP A 135 7.58 -7.18 16.60
C ASP A 135 7.07 -6.08 15.66
N LEU A 136 5.82 -5.64 15.87
CA LEU A 136 5.12 -4.61 15.10
C LEU A 136 4.83 -3.38 15.97
N MET A 137 4.77 -2.21 15.34
CA MET A 137 4.62 -0.90 16.00
C MET A 137 3.15 -0.56 16.30
N ASP A 138 2.36 -0.30 15.27
CA ASP A 138 0.93 0.02 15.36
C ASP A 138 0.18 -0.66 14.19
N PRO A 139 0.12 -2.01 14.18
CA PRO A 139 -0.36 -2.77 13.03
C PRO A 139 -1.87 -2.71 12.86
N LEU A 140 -2.29 -2.77 11.60
CA LEU A 140 -3.64 -3.08 11.17
C LEU A 140 -3.70 -4.47 10.53
N LEU A 141 -4.83 -4.79 9.91
CA LEU A 141 -5.02 -6.04 9.16
C LEU A 141 -5.90 -5.73 7.93
N GLU A 142 -5.41 -6.10 6.76
CA GLU A 142 -6.07 -5.92 5.46
C GLU A 142 -6.04 -7.24 4.69
N VAL A 143 -7.10 -7.54 3.94
CA VAL A 143 -7.16 -8.74 3.10
C VAL A 143 -6.70 -8.36 1.70
N GLU A 144 -6.00 -9.26 1.01
CA GLU A 144 -5.23 -8.87 -0.15
C GLU A 144 -5.31 -9.87 -1.28
N MET A 145 -5.17 -9.36 -2.51
CA MET A 145 -4.81 -10.19 -3.66
C MET A 145 -3.34 -9.97 -3.98
N VAL A 146 -2.60 -11.08 -4.07
CA VAL A 146 -1.15 -11.08 -4.29
C VAL A 146 -0.86 -11.59 -5.69
N PHE A 147 -0.16 -10.80 -6.49
CA PHE A 147 0.32 -11.18 -7.82
C PHE A 147 1.82 -11.41 -7.78
N THR A 148 2.25 -12.62 -8.11
CA THR A 148 3.68 -12.93 -8.25
C THR A 148 4.04 -12.97 -9.73
N ALA A 149 4.99 -12.13 -10.14
CA ALA A 149 5.48 -12.09 -11.51
C ALA A 149 6.21 -13.39 -11.88
N LYS A 150 5.80 -14.00 -13.00
CA LYS A 150 6.46 -15.16 -13.62
C LYS A 150 7.52 -14.71 -14.62
N GLU A 151 7.35 -13.52 -15.17
CA GLU A 151 8.23 -12.87 -16.15
C GLU A 151 8.17 -11.34 -16.00
N ASN A 152 8.86 -10.62 -16.89
CA ASN A 152 8.92 -9.15 -16.83
C ASN A 152 7.58 -8.51 -17.20
N LEU A 153 7.11 -7.60 -16.33
CA LEU A 153 5.92 -6.78 -16.57
C LEU A 153 6.32 -5.46 -17.22
N LEU A 154 5.60 -5.03 -18.25
CA LEU A 154 5.88 -3.82 -19.01
C LEU A 154 4.79 -2.76 -18.81
N PRO A 155 5.14 -1.46 -18.83
CA PRO A 155 4.14 -0.38 -18.72
C PRO A 155 3.09 -0.37 -19.85
N SER A 156 3.41 -0.99 -20.98
CA SER A 156 2.55 -1.14 -22.14
C SER A 156 1.62 -2.35 -22.08
N ASP A 157 1.81 -3.27 -21.14
CA ASP A 157 0.98 -4.47 -21.03
C ASP A 157 -0.49 -4.11 -20.74
N SER A 158 -1.39 -4.71 -21.51
CA SER A 158 -2.83 -4.76 -21.23
C SER A 158 -3.12 -5.58 -19.96
N LEU A 159 -4.35 -5.50 -19.45
CA LEU A 159 -4.72 -6.27 -18.25
C LEU A 159 -4.65 -7.78 -18.49
N ALA A 160 -5.00 -8.24 -19.68
CA ALA A 160 -4.89 -9.65 -20.07
C ALA A 160 -3.43 -10.10 -20.11
N GLU A 161 -2.55 -9.33 -20.77
CA GLU A 161 -1.12 -9.63 -20.81
C GLU A 161 -0.50 -9.61 -19.40
N LEU A 162 -0.90 -8.66 -18.54
CA LEU A 162 -0.45 -8.66 -17.14
C LEU A 162 -0.88 -9.93 -16.40
N LEU A 163 -2.13 -10.37 -16.58
CA LEU A 163 -2.66 -11.58 -15.96
C LEU A 163 -1.90 -12.83 -16.39
N ASP A 164 -1.60 -12.94 -17.69
CA ASP A 164 -0.82 -14.05 -18.25
C ASP A 164 0.59 -14.12 -17.66
N LYS A 165 1.17 -12.97 -17.30
CA LYS A 165 2.54 -12.85 -16.76
C LYS A 165 2.65 -13.02 -15.26
N VAL A 166 1.54 -13.22 -14.55
CA VAL A 166 1.52 -13.35 -13.08
C VAL A 166 0.86 -14.64 -12.63
N SER A 167 1.09 -15.00 -11.37
CA SER A 167 0.28 -15.96 -10.63
C SER A 167 -0.48 -15.23 -9.53
N VAL A 168 -1.69 -15.70 -9.22
CA VAL A 168 -2.61 -15.04 -8.28
C VAL A 168 -2.69 -15.87 -7.00
N SER A 169 -2.56 -15.22 -5.86
CA SER A 169 -2.71 -15.81 -4.51
C SER A 169 -3.60 -14.92 -3.65
N ALA A 170 -4.18 -15.50 -2.60
CA ALA A 170 -4.76 -14.70 -1.53
C ALA A 170 -3.67 -14.29 -0.54
N GLY A 171 -3.86 -13.16 0.12
CA GLY A 171 -2.98 -12.73 1.18
C GLY A 171 -3.70 -11.92 2.24
N VAL A 172 -2.98 -11.66 3.32
CA VAL A 172 -3.35 -10.74 4.39
C VAL A 172 -2.14 -9.87 4.64
N GLU A 173 -2.31 -8.55 4.57
CA GLU A 173 -1.30 -7.60 4.99
C GLU A 173 -1.56 -7.17 6.44
N LEU A 174 -0.48 -6.98 7.19
CA LEU A 174 -0.44 -6.23 8.43
C LEU A 174 0.26 -4.90 8.15
N PRO A 175 -0.47 -3.85 7.70
CA PRO A 175 0.11 -2.53 7.56
C PRO A 175 0.60 -2.04 8.91
N ASP A 176 1.84 -1.57 9.00
CA ASP A 176 2.48 -1.21 10.27
C ASP A 176 3.16 0.16 10.16
N SER A 177 2.63 1.16 10.89
CA SER A 177 3.17 2.51 10.84
C SER A 177 4.20 2.76 11.93
N ARG A 178 5.26 3.50 11.56
CA ARG A 178 6.24 4.01 12.52
C ARG A 178 5.77 5.30 13.20
N PHE A 179 4.59 5.79 12.84
CA PHE A 179 3.92 6.92 13.47
C PHE A 179 2.76 6.41 14.34
N LYS A 180 2.61 6.98 15.54
CA LYS A 180 1.49 6.65 16.44
C LYS A 180 0.18 7.25 15.93
N ASP A 181 -0.93 6.57 16.22
CA ASP A 181 -2.30 7.04 15.95
C ASP A 181 -2.47 7.47 14.47
N TRP A 182 -1.85 6.68 13.59
CA TRP A 182 -1.70 7.00 12.18
C TRP A 182 -3.00 6.85 11.40
N PHE A 183 -3.87 5.93 11.79
CA PHE A 183 -5.12 5.69 11.08
C PHE A 183 -6.32 6.39 11.76
N PRO A 184 -7.12 7.19 11.03
CA PRO A 184 -7.04 7.54 9.60
C PRO A 184 -6.30 8.87 9.32
N SER A 185 -5.59 9.42 10.32
CA SER A 185 -5.20 10.84 10.35
C SER A 185 -3.77 11.18 9.91
N LEU A 186 -2.95 10.19 9.56
CA LEU A 186 -1.55 10.43 9.16
C LEU A 186 -1.53 11.27 7.87
N PRO A 187 -0.79 12.40 7.83
CA PRO A 187 -0.63 13.16 6.60
C PRO A 187 -0.14 12.29 5.44
N LYS A 188 -0.82 12.38 4.28
CA LYS A 188 -0.60 11.48 3.12
C LYS A 188 0.86 11.33 2.68
N TYR A 189 1.69 12.38 2.81
CA TYR A 189 3.11 12.31 2.44
C TYR A 189 4.00 11.71 3.52
N LEU A 190 3.53 11.63 4.77
CA LEU A 190 4.13 10.77 5.78
C LEU A 190 3.76 9.31 5.52
N VAL A 191 2.54 9.00 5.09
CA VAL A 191 2.19 7.64 4.63
C VAL A 191 3.17 7.17 3.53
N VAL A 192 3.41 8.00 2.51
CA VAL A 192 4.40 7.70 1.46
C VAL A 192 5.81 7.56 2.04
N ALA A 193 6.27 8.49 2.87
CA ALA A 193 7.60 8.41 3.46
C ALA A 193 7.77 7.15 4.34
N ASP A 194 6.67 6.70 4.95
CA ASP A 194 6.57 5.49 5.75
C ASP A 194 6.37 4.24 4.89
N GLY A 195 6.90 4.19 3.67
CA GLY A 195 6.80 2.99 2.84
C GLY A 195 5.35 2.60 2.54
N ALA A 196 4.47 3.58 2.39
CA ALA A 196 3.03 3.39 2.34
C ALA A 196 2.51 2.50 3.49
N VAL A 197 3.05 2.67 4.70
CA VAL A 197 2.76 1.89 5.93
C VAL A 197 2.94 0.37 5.77
N ALA A 198 3.88 -0.05 4.92
CA ALA A 198 4.25 -1.46 4.74
C ALA A 198 4.75 -2.11 6.04
N GLY A 199 4.30 -3.35 6.28
CA GLY A 199 4.59 -4.11 7.49
C GLY A 199 4.95 -5.56 7.20
N ARG A 200 3.98 -6.47 7.28
CA ARG A 200 4.14 -7.90 6.95
C ARG A 200 3.02 -8.35 6.02
N VAL A 201 3.34 -9.28 5.13
CA VAL A 201 2.37 -9.93 4.24
C VAL A 201 2.44 -11.43 4.48
N VAL A 202 1.30 -12.04 4.75
CA VAL A 202 1.14 -13.50 4.77
C VAL A 202 0.34 -13.89 3.53
N TYR A 203 0.85 -14.78 2.69
CA TYR A 203 0.21 -15.16 1.44
C TYR A 203 0.11 -16.67 1.24
N THR A 204 -0.93 -17.10 0.53
CA THR A 204 -1.16 -18.50 0.20
C THR A 204 -0.30 -18.93 -0.98
N LYS A 205 -0.24 -20.23 -1.26
CA LYS A 205 0.18 -20.70 -2.58
C LYS A 205 -0.74 -20.12 -3.67
N ALA A 206 -0.21 -20.01 -4.89
CA ALA A 206 -1.00 -19.62 -6.05
C ALA A 206 -2.19 -20.56 -6.22
N THR A 207 -3.34 -20.00 -6.64
CA THR A 207 -4.59 -20.77 -6.74
C THR A 207 -4.51 -21.92 -7.76
N GLY A 208 -3.63 -21.79 -8.76
CA GLY A 208 -3.52 -22.72 -9.89
C GLY A 208 -4.75 -22.72 -10.80
N ARG A 209 -5.75 -21.86 -10.53
CA ARG A 209 -6.97 -21.75 -11.31
C ARG A 209 -6.74 -20.81 -12.48
N GLU A 210 -7.23 -21.22 -13.64
CA GLU A 210 -7.40 -20.29 -14.75
C GLU A 210 -8.51 -19.30 -14.40
N VAL A 211 -8.20 -18.02 -14.51
CA VAL A 211 -9.09 -16.91 -14.17
C VAL A 211 -9.00 -15.88 -15.28
N SER A 212 -10.13 -15.27 -15.62
CA SER A 212 -10.19 -14.14 -16.54
C SER A 212 -9.94 -12.81 -15.81
N VAL A 213 -9.73 -11.74 -16.57
CA VAL A 213 -9.66 -10.38 -16.03
C VAL A 213 -10.95 -10.03 -15.27
N ASP A 214 -12.11 -10.43 -15.79
CA ASP A 214 -13.41 -10.15 -15.18
C ASP A 214 -13.64 -10.95 -13.90
N ASP A 215 -13.13 -12.19 -13.81
CA ASP A 215 -13.19 -12.98 -12.59
C ASP A 215 -12.48 -12.26 -11.43
N LEU A 216 -11.33 -11.63 -11.71
CA LEU A 216 -10.57 -10.90 -10.69
C LEU A 216 -11.27 -9.65 -10.17
N ALA A 217 -12.22 -9.07 -10.90
CA ALA A 217 -13.06 -7.98 -10.38
C ALA A 217 -14.18 -8.47 -9.45
N ASN A 218 -14.50 -9.77 -9.48
CA ASN A 218 -15.68 -10.33 -8.83
C ASN A 218 -15.36 -11.30 -7.67
N VAL A 219 -14.12 -11.30 -7.18
CA VAL A 219 -13.72 -12.11 -6.02
C VAL A 219 -14.30 -11.51 -4.74
N ALA A 220 -15.09 -12.31 -4.01
CA ALA A 220 -15.55 -11.97 -2.67
C ALA A 220 -14.55 -12.47 -1.62
N CYS A 221 -14.34 -11.69 -0.57
CA CYS A 221 -13.50 -12.06 0.55
C CYS A 221 -14.25 -11.94 1.88
N THR A 222 -13.85 -12.74 2.86
CA THR A 222 -14.37 -12.69 4.23
C THR A 222 -13.21 -12.89 5.19
N LEU A 223 -13.01 -11.93 6.08
CA LEU A 223 -12.07 -12.05 7.18
C LEU A 223 -12.78 -12.66 8.38
N THR A 224 -12.23 -13.74 8.92
CA THR A 224 -12.71 -14.36 10.16
C THR A 224 -11.62 -14.37 11.23
N LEU A 225 -12.04 -14.33 12.49
CA LEU A 225 -11.18 -14.54 13.66
C LEU A 225 -11.88 -15.53 14.59
N ASN A 226 -11.24 -16.66 14.87
CA ASN A 226 -11.78 -17.73 15.71
C ASN A 226 -13.20 -18.16 15.28
N GLY A 227 -13.39 -18.33 13.96
CA GLY A 227 -14.68 -18.72 13.38
C GLY A 227 -15.73 -17.61 13.32
N LYS A 228 -15.45 -16.40 13.83
CA LYS A 228 -16.37 -15.26 13.73
C LYS A 228 -15.97 -14.34 12.59
N GLU A 229 -16.93 -14.01 11.72
CA GLU A 229 -16.73 -12.98 10.71
C GLU A 229 -16.43 -11.62 11.35
N LEU A 230 -15.31 -11.04 10.94
CA LEU A 230 -14.90 -9.69 11.27
C LEU A 230 -15.27 -8.71 10.17
N GLY A 231 -15.36 -9.16 8.91
CA GLY A 231 -15.82 -8.34 7.79
C GLY A 231 -15.69 -9.07 6.46
N SER A 232 -16.21 -8.45 5.41
CA SER A 232 -16.23 -8.97 4.06
C SER A 232 -16.09 -7.82 3.05
N GLY A 233 -15.67 -8.15 1.83
CA GLY A 233 -15.41 -7.18 0.76
C GLY A 233 -15.41 -7.83 -0.63
N LYS A 234 -15.30 -6.99 -1.65
CA LYS A 234 -15.17 -7.43 -3.05
C LYS A 234 -13.93 -6.83 -3.69
N SER A 235 -13.28 -7.60 -4.56
CA SER A 235 -12.06 -7.16 -5.24
C SER A 235 -12.26 -5.98 -6.20
N SER A 236 -13.48 -5.72 -6.68
CA SER A 236 -13.79 -4.52 -7.48
C SER A 236 -13.64 -3.20 -6.72
N GLU A 237 -13.56 -3.22 -5.39
CA GLU A 237 -13.24 -2.01 -4.61
C GLU A 237 -11.81 -1.50 -4.88
N VAL A 238 -10.94 -2.37 -5.42
CA VAL A 238 -9.56 -2.07 -5.79
C VAL A 238 -9.53 -1.49 -7.19
N LEU A 239 -9.72 -0.18 -7.31
CA LEU A 239 -9.69 0.54 -8.59
C LEU A 239 -10.59 -0.10 -9.68
N GLY A 240 -11.73 -0.67 -9.29
CA GLY A 240 -12.65 -1.41 -10.18
C GLY A 240 -12.18 -2.83 -10.51
N ASN A 241 -10.88 -3.08 -10.53
CA ASN A 241 -10.26 -4.40 -10.76
C ASN A 241 -8.84 -4.39 -10.19
N PRO A 242 -8.41 -5.37 -9.37
CA PRO A 242 -7.06 -5.41 -8.79
C PRO A 242 -5.92 -5.33 -9.83
N LEU A 243 -6.12 -5.81 -11.06
CA LEU A 243 -5.15 -5.68 -12.14
C LEU A 243 -4.89 -4.23 -12.54
N ASN A 244 -5.86 -3.31 -12.36
CA ASN A 244 -5.63 -1.88 -12.57
C ASN A 244 -4.60 -1.33 -11.58
N SER A 245 -4.57 -1.87 -10.37
CA SER A 245 -3.58 -1.49 -9.37
C SER A 245 -2.19 -2.01 -9.73
N LEU A 246 -2.11 -3.24 -10.26
CA LEU A 246 -0.86 -3.79 -10.81
C LEU A 246 -0.35 -2.96 -11.99
N GLN A 247 -1.22 -2.65 -12.95
CA GLN A 247 -0.86 -1.84 -14.11
C GLN A 247 -0.39 -0.44 -13.69
N TRP A 248 -1.08 0.18 -12.73
CA TRP A 248 -0.67 1.47 -12.17
C TRP A 248 0.74 1.40 -11.58
N LEU A 249 1.02 0.36 -10.80
CA LEU A 249 2.31 0.17 -10.14
C LEU A 249 3.45 -0.03 -11.14
N VAL A 250 3.26 -0.92 -12.12
CA VAL A 250 4.24 -1.19 -13.18
C VAL A 250 4.57 0.10 -13.93
N LYS A 251 3.55 0.87 -14.31
CA LYS A 251 3.73 2.21 -14.91
C LYS A 251 4.46 3.15 -13.97
N LYS A 252 4.12 3.19 -12.68
CA LYS A 252 4.75 4.10 -11.72
C LYS A 252 6.23 3.81 -11.52
N ILE A 253 6.60 2.57 -11.23
CA ILE A 253 7.98 2.22 -10.89
C ILE A 253 8.86 2.37 -12.11
N LEU A 254 8.49 1.76 -13.24
CA LEU A 254 9.36 1.70 -14.43
C LEU A 254 9.49 3.05 -15.15
N LEU A 255 8.47 3.91 -15.11
CA LEU A 255 8.59 5.28 -15.64
C LEU A 255 9.29 6.23 -14.66
N SER A 256 9.44 5.85 -13.39
CA SER A 256 10.12 6.65 -12.37
C SER A 256 11.62 6.36 -12.23
N ASN A 257 12.22 5.65 -13.20
CA ASN A 257 13.61 5.16 -13.28
C ASN A 257 14.72 6.25 -13.22
N SER A 258 14.68 7.10 -12.21
CA SER A 258 15.77 7.94 -11.73
C SER A 258 16.35 7.45 -10.40
N VAL A 259 15.87 6.37 -9.78
CA VAL A 259 16.41 5.92 -8.47
C VAL A 259 16.47 4.39 -8.25
N CYS A 260 15.67 3.54 -8.88
CA CYS A 260 15.81 2.09 -8.68
C CYS A 260 16.66 1.46 -9.78
N ARG A 261 17.98 1.39 -9.57
CA ARG A 261 18.78 0.34 -10.22
C ARG A 261 18.53 -0.93 -9.39
N VAL A 262 17.84 -1.89 -10.00
CA VAL A 262 17.76 -3.28 -9.55
C VAL A 262 19.02 -3.98 -10.01
#